data_AF-A0A6G7BXM0-F1
#
_entry.id   AF-A0A6G7BXM0-F1
#
_cell.length_a   1.000
_cell.length_b   1.000
_cell.length_c   1.000
_cell.angle_alpha   90.00
_cell.angle_beta   90.00
_cell.angle_gamma   90.00
#
_symmetry.space_group_name_H-M   'P 1'
#
loop_
_entity.id
_entity.type
_entity.pdbx_description
1 polymer ?
#
loop_
_entity_poly.entity_id
_entity_poly.type
_entity_poly.pdbx_seq_one_letter_code
_entity_poly.pdbx_strand_id
1 'polypeptide(L)'
;MKTNFKTNVFLDSFKGTQVGDNERKFADKAVLLLTEIVNNKEFVKSIEEAKFSYSTLYDDNGKYIKVSNEQILEIIRSGKERKTLPDSIINLLIILDDSLGGSTVGKVIPGDPTIRTNVLFFNYWIKKNDYLSLAAHWVHEWLMLQVFIIRGVV
;
A
#
# COMPACT_ATOMS: atom_id res chain seq x y z
N MET A 1 2.45 -28.21 1.01
CA MET A 1 3.40 -27.62 0.03
C MET A 1 3.64 -26.17 0.43
N LYS A 2 4.89 -25.73 0.65
CA LYS A 2 5.20 -24.31 0.82
C LYS A 2 5.29 -23.70 -0.57
N THR A 3 4.19 -23.17 -1.09
CA THR A 3 4.21 -22.36 -2.31
C THR A 3 5.00 -21.10 -1.99
N ASN A 4 6.16 -20.91 -2.63
CA ASN A 4 6.85 -19.63 -2.65
C ASN A 4 6.03 -18.67 -3.53
N PHE A 5 5.00 -18.07 -2.95
CA PHE A 5 4.29 -16.98 -3.61
C PHE A 5 5.27 -15.81 -3.72
N LYS A 6 5.47 -15.34 -4.95
CA LYS A 6 6.20 -14.09 -5.23
C LYS A 6 5.18 -13.07 -5.69
N THR A 7 4.99 -12.03 -4.90
CA THR A 7 4.06 -10.94 -5.22
C THR A 7 4.80 -9.88 -6.01
N ASN A 8 4.22 -9.40 -7.11
CA ASN A 8 4.77 -8.25 -7.83
C ASN A 8 3.93 -7.02 -7.52
N VAL A 9 4.56 -5.84 -7.49
CA VAL A 9 3.86 -4.56 -7.34
C VAL A 9 4.07 -3.77 -8.63
N PHE A 10 2.98 -3.24 -9.19
CA PHE A 10 3.02 -2.36 -10.36
C PHE A 10 2.42 -1.01 -10.05
N LEU A 11 2.94 0.00 -10.74
CA LEU A 11 2.33 1.33 -10.81
C LEU A 11 1.41 1.37 -12.04
N ASP A 12 0.18 0.87 -11.88
CA ASP A 12 -0.80 0.78 -12.98
C ASP A 12 -1.27 2.18 -13.41
N SER A 13 -1.45 3.07 -12.44
CA SER A 13 -1.77 4.46 -12.71
C SER A 13 -0.97 5.41 -11.82
N PHE A 14 -0.45 6.48 -12.42
CA PHE A 14 0.18 7.57 -11.70
C PHE A 14 -0.18 8.90 -12.34
N LYS A 15 -0.96 9.72 -11.64
CA LYS A 15 -1.54 10.96 -12.17
C LYS A 15 -1.43 12.08 -11.15
N GLY A 16 -1.51 13.33 -11.61
CA GLY A 16 -1.51 14.52 -10.77
C GLY A 16 -1.06 15.74 -11.55
N THR A 17 -1.33 16.94 -11.01
CA THR A 17 -1.01 18.22 -11.65
C THR A 17 0.50 18.45 -11.82
N GLN A 18 1.33 17.76 -11.03
CA GLN A 18 2.79 17.91 -11.01
C GLN A 18 3.55 16.62 -11.37
N VAL A 19 2.93 15.66 -12.06
CA VAL A 19 3.62 14.42 -12.47
C VAL A 19 4.46 14.68 -13.72
N GLY A 20 5.78 14.78 -13.55
CA GLY A 20 6.77 14.76 -14.62
C GLY A 20 7.64 13.50 -14.61
N ASP A 21 8.68 13.51 -15.45
CA ASP A 21 9.60 12.37 -15.60
C ASP A 21 10.36 12.02 -14.31
N ASN A 22 10.71 13.04 -13.52
CA ASN A 22 11.43 12.83 -12.26
C ASN A 22 10.53 12.18 -11.22
N GLU A 23 9.29 12.64 -11.09
CA GLU A 23 8.27 12.09 -10.21
C GLU A 23 7.96 10.66 -10.60
N ARG A 24 7.80 10.38 -11.90
CA ARG A 24 7.56 9.03 -12.40
C ARG A 24 8.73 8.09 -12.09
N LYS A 25 9.97 8.50 -12.38
CA LYS A 25 11.16 7.69 -12.06
C LYS A 25 11.29 7.41 -10.57
N PHE A 26 10.98 8.40 -9.73
CA PHE A 26 11.00 8.22 -8.28
C PHE A 26 9.91 7.25 -7.81
N ALA A 27 8.70 7.38 -8.34
CA ALA A 27 7.59 6.47 -8.11
C ALA A 27 7.92 5.03 -8.52
N ASP A 28 8.47 4.83 -9.73
CA ASP A 28 8.86 3.51 -10.22
C ASP A 28 9.91 2.85 -9.31
N LYS A 29 10.90 3.63 -8.80
CA LYS A 29 11.88 3.12 -7.81
C LYS A 29 11.23 2.71 -6.49
N ALA A 30 10.26 3.48 -6.00
CA ALA A 30 9.54 3.15 -4.78
C ALA A 30 8.69 1.87 -4.96
N VAL A 31 8.07 1.67 -6.13
CA VAL A 31 7.33 0.44 -6.47
C VAL A 31 8.24 -0.78 -6.58
N LEU A 32 9.41 -0.63 -7.20
CA LEU A 32 10.42 -1.69 -7.25
C LEU A 32 10.86 -2.08 -5.83
N LEU A 33 11.18 -1.09 -4.99
CA LEU A 33 11.52 -1.36 -3.59
C LEU A 33 10.35 -2.03 -2.85
N LEU A 34 9.12 -1.60 -3.10
CA LEU A 34 7.96 -2.21 -2.45
C LEU A 34 7.81 -3.69 -2.82
N THR A 35 8.07 -4.03 -4.09
CA THR A 35 8.14 -5.44 -4.54
C THR A 35 9.19 -6.22 -3.76
N GLU A 36 10.36 -5.63 -3.49
CA GLU A 36 11.39 -6.29 -2.67
C GLU A 36 10.94 -6.46 -1.21
N ILE A 37 10.30 -5.44 -0.63
CA ILE A 37 9.83 -5.43 0.75
C ILE A 37 8.78 -6.51 0.99
N VAL A 38 7.73 -6.58 0.17
CA VAL A 38 6.61 -7.53 0.40
C VAL A 38 7.05 -9.00 0.29
N ASN A 39 8.17 -9.26 -0.39
CA ASN A 39 8.77 -10.59 -0.53
C ASN A 39 9.92 -10.84 0.47
N ASN A 40 10.29 -9.84 1.29
CA ASN A 40 11.38 -9.96 2.24
C ASN A 40 10.96 -10.79 3.47
N LYS A 41 11.83 -11.70 3.91
CA LYS A 41 11.57 -12.57 5.08
C LYS A 41 11.43 -11.78 6.38
N GLU A 42 12.20 -10.71 6.57
CA GLU A 42 12.12 -9.86 7.76
C GLU A 42 10.82 -9.05 7.78
N PHE A 43 10.32 -8.64 6.61
CA PHE A 43 9.01 -7.99 6.50
C PHE A 43 7.88 -8.95 6.89
N VAL A 44 7.91 -10.18 6.35
CA VAL A 44 6.98 -11.23 6.73
C VAL A 44 6.99 -11.44 8.25
N LYS A 45 8.17 -11.66 8.83
CA LYS A 45 8.34 -11.88 10.26
C LYS A 45 7.82 -10.70 11.08
N SER A 46 8.08 -9.48 10.63
CA SER A 46 7.60 -8.27 11.29
C SER A 46 6.07 -8.20 11.33
N ILE A 47 5.38 -8.64 10.28
CA ILE A 47 3.90 -8.73 10.27
C ILE A 47 3.42 -9.86 11.17
N GLU A 48 4.08 -11.03 11.16
CA GLU A 48 3.73 -12.17 12.04
C GLU A 48 3.79 -11.76 13.51
N GLU A 49 4.82 -10.98 13.89
CA GLU A 49 5.07 -10.53 15.27
C GLU A 49 4.33 -9.23 15.64
N ALA A 50 3.74 -8.53 14.66
CA ALA A 50 3.10 -7.23 14.89
C ALA A 50 1.85 -7.36 15.77
N LYS A 51 1.76 -6.47 16.77
CA LYS A 51 0.57 -6.29 17.60
C LYS A 51 -0.26 -5.13 17.08
N PHE A 52 -1.10 -5.41 16.10
CA PHE A 52 -2.04 -4.43 15.59
C PHE A 52 -3.15 -4.18 16.63
N SER A 53 -3.36 -2.91 17.02
CA SER A 53 -4.45 -2.58 17.94
C SER A 53 -5.84 -2.78 17.30
N TYR A 54 -5.90 -2.76 15.97
CA TYR A 54 -7.10 -2.95 15.17
C TYR A 54 -6.70 -3.51 13.80
N SER A 55 -7.40 -4.55 13.34
CA SER A 55 -7.17 -5.21 12.04
C SER A 55 -8.51 -5.81 11.58
N THR A 56 -9.12 -5.20 10.57
CA THR A 56 -10.43 -5.65 10.03
C THR A 56 -10.43 -5.65 8.50
N LEU A 57 -11.40 -6.34 7.89
CA LEU A 57 -11.72 -6.31 6.46
C LEU A 57 -13.22 -6.03 6.27
N TYR A 58 -13.63 -5.44 5.16
CA TYR A 58 -15.04 -5.38 4.77
C TYR A 58 -15.35 -6.65 3.99
N ASP A 59 -16.37 -7.38 4.41
CA ASP A 59 -16.93 -8.43 3.56
C ASP A 59 -17.73 -7.84 2.39
N ASP A 60 -18.22 -8.71 1.52
CA ASP A 60 -19.04 -8.33 0.36
C ASP A 60 -20.35 -7.64 0.74
N ASN A 61 -20.76 -7.75 2.00
CA ASN A 61 -21.96 -7.10 2.57
C ASN A 61 -21.62 -5.78 3.30
N GLY A 62 -20.36 -5.33 3.28
CA GLY A 62 -19.92 -4.10 3.94
C GLY A 62 -19.81 -4.20 5.46
N LYS A 63 -19.75 -5.42 6.03
CA LYS A 63 -19.52 -5.65 7.45
C LYS A 63 -18.03 -5.80 7.75
N TYR A 64 -17.60 -5.26 8.88
CA TYR A 64 -16.24 -5.46 9.39
C TYR A 64 -16.05 -6.86 9.96
N ILE A 65 -15.01 -7.55 9.48
CA ILE A 65 -14.52 -8.84 9.97
C ILE A 65 -13.13 -8.64 10.54
N LYS A 66 -12.89 -9.06 11.78
CA LYS A 66 -11.54 -9.03 12.36
C LYS A 66 -10.63 -10.01 11.63
N VAL A 67 -9.40 -9.62 11.38
CA VAL A 67 -8.41 -10.43 10.66
C VAL A 67 -7.13 -10.64 11.45
N SER A 68 -6.57 -11.84 11.31
CA SER A 68 -5.30 -12.23 11.91
C SER A 68 -4.11 -11.79 11.06
N ASN A 69 -2.91 -11.88 11.64
CA ASN A 69 -1.66 -11.59 10.94
C ASN A 69 -1.43 -12.54 9.76
N GLU A 70 -1.82 -13.81 9.89
CA GLU A 70 -1.74 -14.78 8.80
C GLU A 70 -2.62 -14.38 7.61
N GLN A 71 -3.83 -13.86 7.87
CA GLN A 71 -4.74 -13.39 6.83
C GLN A 71 -4.21 -12.12 6.15
N ILE A 72 -3.59 -11.20 6.92
CA ILE A 72 -2.90 -10.03 6.35
C ILE A 72 -1.82 -10.50 5.37
N LEU A 73 -0.99 -11.45 5.78
CA LEU A 73 0.08 -12.01 4.94
C LEU A 73 -0.44 -12.75 3.72
N GLU A 74 -1.53 -13.49 3.86
CA GLU A 74 -2.19 -14.16 2.74
C GLU A 74 -2.67 -13.15 1.69
N ILE A 75 -3.28 -12.04 2.13
CA ILE A 75 -3.75 -10.96 1.24
C ILE A 75 -2.59 -10.31 0.50
N ILE A 76 -1.52 -9.95 1.23
CA ILE A 76 -0.30 -9.38 0.63
C ILE A 76 0.28 -10.37 -0.39
N ARG A 77 0.51 -11.62 0.02
CA ARG A 77 1.16 -12.64 -0.82
C ARG A 77 0.36 -12.99 -2.07
N SER A 78 -0.95 -13.07 -1.93
CA SER A 78 -1.85 -13.43 -3.02
C SER A 78 -2.13 -12.25 -3.96
N GLY A 79 -1.70 -11.03 -3.62
CA GLY A 79 -2.07 -9.83 -4.37
C GLY A 79 -3.59 -9.63 -4.42
N LYS A 80 -4.33 -10.10 -3.41
CA LYS A 80 -5.78 -10.01 -3.43
C LYS A 80 -6.20 -8.56 -3.30
N GLU A 81 -6.88 -8.05 -4.34
CA GLU A 81 -7.51 -6.74 -4.32
C GLU A 81 -9.03 -6.87 -4.17
N ARG A 82 -9.69 -5.81 -3.69
CA ARG A 82 -11.13 -5.80 -3.48
C ARG A 82 -11.87 -6.12 -4.79
N LYS A 83 -12.76 -7.12 -4.75
CA LYS A 83 -13.54 -7.61 -5.90
C LYS A 83 -12.73 -8.17 -7.08
N THR A 84 -11.42 -8.42 -6.92
CA THR A 84 -10.60 -9.12 -7.93
C THR A 84 -10.31 -10.54 -7.50
N LEU A 85 -9.86 -11.40 -8.41
CA LEU A 85 -9.29 -12.70 -8.03
C LEU A 85 -7.82 -12.51 -7.63
N PRO A 86 -7.29 -13.27 -6.67
CA PRO A 86 -5.87 -13.21 -6.36
C PRO A 86 -5.04 -13.69 -7.54
N ASP A 87 -4.07 -12.89 -7.96
CA ASP A 87 -3.19 -13.11 -9.11
C ASP A 87 -1.70 -12.90 -8.79
N SER A 88 -1.38 -12.74 -7.50
CA SER A 88 -0.03 -12.40 -7.00
C SER A 88 0.49 -11.04 -7.47
N ILE A 89 -0.43 -10.12 -7.81
CA ILE A 89 -0.11 -8.77 -8.26
C ILE A 89 -0.79 -7.74 -7.36
N ILE A 90 -0.05 -6.72 -6.95
CA ILE A 90 -0.57 -5.52 -6.31
C ILE A 90 -0.51 -4.39 -7.33
N ASN A 91 -1.66 -3.83 -7.71
CA ASN A 91 -1.76 -2.74 -8.67
C ASN A 91 -1.97 -1.42 -7.94
N LEU A 92 -0.95 -0.57 -7.93
CA LEU A 92 -1.05 0.74 -7.32
C LEU A 92 -1.61 1.75 -8.30
N LEU A 93 -2.76 2.33 -7.94
CA LEU A 93 -3.37 3.46 -8.63
C LEU A 93 -3.16 4.70 -7.76
N ILE A 94 -2.18 5.51 -8.12
CA ILE A 94 -1.76 6.66 -7.33
C ILE A 94 -2.19 7.97 -8.00
N ILE A 95 -2.81 8.85 -7.22
CA ILE A 95 -3.03 10.26 -7.59
C ILE A 95 -2.22 11.14 -6.64
N LEU A 96 -1.33 11.98 -7.18
CA LEU A 96 -0.78 13.11 -6.44
C LEU A 96 -1.85 14.20 -6.34
N ASP A 97 -2.37 14.40 -5.14
CA ASP A 97 -3.53 15.24 -4.86
C ASP A 97 -3.07 16.49 -4.08
N ASP A 98 -3.20 17.66 -4.72
CA ASP A 98 -2.86 18.97 -4.17
C ASP A 98 -3.98 19.56 -3.30
N SER A 99 -5.18 18.97 -3.33
CA SER A 99 -6.31 19.37 -2.49
C SER A 99 -6.22 18.81 -1.06
N LEU A 100 -5.32 17.85 -0.82
CA LEU A 100 -5.05 17.33 0.52
C LEU A 100 -4.38 18.41 1.36
N GLY A 101 -5.03 18.82 2.45
CA GLY A 101 -4.48 19.78 3.40
C GLY A 101 -3.13 19.32 3.98
N GLY A 102 -2.30 20.26 4.44
CA GLY A 102 -0.90 20.00 4.81
C GLY A 102 -0.65 19.00 5.95
N SER A 103 -1.68 18.64 6.73
CA SER A 103 -1.60 17.60 7.77
C SER A 103 -1.93 16.19 7.27
N THR A 104 -2.48 16.05 6.07
CA THR A 104 -2.91 14.77 5.48
C THR A 104 -1.87 14.32 4.46
N VAL A 105 -1.14 13.23 4.77
CA VAL A 105 -0.09 12.69 3.89
C VAL A 105 -0.64 11.78 2.78
N GLY A 106 -1.76 11.11 3.05
CA GLY A 106 -2.50 10.33 2.08
C GLY A 106 -3.96 10.11 2.49
N LYS A 107 -4.75 9.66 1.53
CA LYS A 107 -6.17 9.36 1.70
C LYS A 107 -6.58 8.24 0.77
N VAL A 108 -7.34 7.29 1.31
CA VAL A 108 -8.05 6.27 0.56
C VAL A 108 -9.55 6.36 0.85
N ILE A 109 -10.38 5.96 -0.12
CA ILE A 109 -11.84 5.92 0.03
C ILE A 109 -12.27 4.45 -0.06
N PRO A 110 -13.02 3.92 0.92
CA PRO A 110 -13.46 2.53 0.86
C PRO A 110 -14.20 2.20 -0.44
N GLY A 111 -13.63 1.32 -1.26
CA GLY A 111 -14.23 0.88 -2.53
C GLY A 111 -13.74 1.60 -3.77
N ASP A 112 -12.93 2.64 -3.62
CA ASP A 112 -12.13 3.23 -4.69
C ASP A 112 -10.70 2.68 -4.55
N PRO A 113 -10.13 1.99 -5.57
CA PRO A 113 -8.77 1.43 -5.51
C PRO A 113 -7.66 2.50 -5.54
N THR A 114 -8.01 3.77 -5.59
CA THR A 114 -7.07 4.87 -5.70
C THR A 114 -6.48 5.26 -4.36
N ILE A 115 -5.15 5.31 -4.29
CA ILE A 115 -4.40 5.98 -3.22
C ILE A 115 -4.17 7.43 -3.63
N ARG A 116 -4.67 8.37 -2.83
CA ARG A 116 -4.36 9.80 -2.99
C ARG A 116 -3.17 10.10 -2.09
N THR A 117 -2.05 10.51 -2.67
CA THR A 117 -0.86 10.94 -1.94
C THR A 117 -0.74 12.45 -2.02
N ASN A 118 -0.47 13.11 -0.89
CA ASN A 118 -0.29 14.56 -0.88
C ASN A 118 0.95 14.95 -1.69
N VAL A 119 0.79 15.89 -2.62
CA VAL A 119 1.88 16.39 -3.49
C VAL A 119 3.07 16.90 -2.67
N LEU A 120 2.83 17.62 -1.57
CA LEU A 120 3.90 18.18 -0.73
C LEU A 120 4.68 17.07 -0.02
N PHE A 121 3.98 16.03 0.47
CA PHE A 121 4.60 14.87 1.10
C PHE A 121 5.45 14.08 0.10
N PHE A 122 4.92 13.83 -1.10
CA PHE A 122 5.64 13.15 -2.17
C PHE A 122 6.91 13.92 -2.58
N ASN A 123 6.78 15.23 -2.83
CA ASN A 123 7.90 16.09 -3.21
C ASN A 123 8.94 16.23 -2.10
N TYR A 124 8.54 16.15 -0.82
CA TYR A 124 9.48 16.11 0.29
C TYR A 124 10.40 14.88 0.20
N TRP A 125 9.85 13.70 -0.07
CA TRP A 125 10.65 12.47 -0.18
C TRP A 125 11.49 12.41 -1.45
N ILE A 126 11.03 12.98 -2.57
CA ILE A 126 11.87 13.20 -3.74
C ILE A 126 13.10 14.03 -3.37
N LYS A 127 12.91 15.17 -2.69
CA LYS A 127 14.02 16.06 -2.29
C LYS A 127 15.01 15.38 -1.34
N LYS A 128 14.53 14.43 -0.53
CA LYS A 128 15.36 13.61 0.36
C LYS A 128 15.97 12.38 -0.33
N ASN A 129 15.56 12.09 -1.57
CA ASN A 129 15.89 10.86 -2.30
C ASN A 129 15.57 9.59 -1.48
N ASP A 130 14.45 9.61 -0.76
CA ASP A 130 14.04 8.53 0.14
C ASP A 130 12.79 7.82 -0.38
N TYR A 131 13.03 6.85 -1.26
CA TYR A 131 12.00 6.01 -1.85
C TYR A 131 11.45 4.96 -0.86
N LEU A 132 12.16 4.68 0.25
CA LEU A 132 11.70 3.77 1.29
C LEU A 132 10.52 4.36 2.05
N SER A 133 10.62 5.63 2.47
CA SER A 133 9.52 6.32 3.14
C SER A 133 8.27 6.41 2.26
N LEU A 134 8.43 6.58 0.95
CA LEU A 134 7.32 6.57 0.01
C LEU A 134 6.73 5.16 -0.19
N ALA A 135 7.57 4.13 -0.30
CA ALA A 135 7.10 2.75 -0.39
C ALA A 135 6.32 2.33 0.86
N ALA A 136 6.79 2.72 2.04
CA ALA A 136 6.12 2.50 3.32
C ALA A 136 4.76 3.21 3.39
N HIS A 137 4.67 4.43 2.86
CA HIS A 137 3.40 5.15 2.72
C HIS A 137 2.42 4.41 1.82
N TRP A 138 2.84 3.98 0.62
CA TRP A 138 1.93 3.30 -0.31
C TRP A 138 1.49 1.92 0.15
N VAL A 139 2.34 1.15 0.83
CA VAL A 139 1.90 -0.13 1.41
C VAL A 139 0.91 0.10 2.55
N HIS A 140 1.11 1.15 3.37
CA HIS A 140 0.14 1.52 4.40
C HIS A 140 -1.22 1.83 3.77
N GLU A 141 -1.27 2.74 2.79
CA GLU A 141 -2.52 3.12 2.14
C GLU A 141 -3.16 1.96 1.37
N TRP A 142 -2.37 1.10 0.70
CA TRP A 142 -2.90 -0.08 0.02
C TRP A 142 -3.53 -1.07 1.02
N LEU A 143 -2.93 -1.26 2.19
CA LEU A 143 -3.56 -2.07 3.25
C LEU A 143 -4.88 -1.42 3.71
N MET A 144 -4.93 -0.09 3.82
CA MET A 144 -6.17 0.63 4.14
C MET A 144 -7.24 0.46 3.02
N LEU A 145 -6.85 0.34 1.74
CA LEU A 145 -7.76 0.03 0.62
C LEU A 145 -8.35 -1.37 0.69
N GLN A 146 -7.52 -2.34 1.05
CA GLN A 146 -7.97 -3.71 1.34
C GLN A 146 -8.75 -3.79 2.66
N VAL A 147 -8.95 -2.65 3.34
CA VAL A 147 -9.81 -2.42 4.52
C VAL A 147 -9.12 -2.66 5.86
N PHE A 148 -7.81 -2.87 5.90
CA PHE A 148 -7.10 -2.87 7.17
C PHE A 148 -7.08 -1.46 7.76
N ILE A 149 -7.98 -1.15 8.69
CA ILE A 149 -7.75 -0.02 9.61
C ILE A 149 -6.64 -0.47 10.56
N ILE A 150 -5.37 -0.21 10.23
CA ILE A 150 -4.25 -0.47 11.15
C ILE A 150 -4.04 0.79 12.00
N ARG A 151 -4.41 0.74 13.28
CA ARG A 151 -4.07 1.81 14.23
C ARG A 151 -2.87 1.41 15.07
N GLY A 152 -1.68 1.89 14.72
CA GLY A 152 -0.47 1.74 15.53
C GLY A 152 0.03 0.29 15.73
N VAL A 153 1.33 0.17 15.98
CA VAL A 153 1.92 -1.01 16.61
C VAL A 153 1.94 -0.70 18.11
N VAL A 154 1.35 -1.57 18.93
CA VAL A 154 1.38 -1.44 20.41
C VAL A 154 2.63 -2.11 20.97
#